data_AF-A0A6V7J8X1-F1
#
_entry.id   AF-A0A6V7J8X1-F1
#
_cell.length_a   1.000
_cell.length_b   1.000
_cell.length_c   1.000
_cell.angle_alpha   90.00
_cell.angle_beta   90.00
_cell.angle_gamma   90.00
#
_symmetry.space_group_name_H-M   'P 1'
#
loop_
_entity.id
_entity.type
_entity.pdbx_description
1 polymer ?
#
loop_
_entity_poly.entity_id
_entity_poly.type
_entity_poly.pdbx_seq_one_letter_code
_entity_poly.pdbx_strand_id
1 'polypeptide(L)'
;VVIRRLPPTMTQAQFIEQISPLPDHDYLYFVKADMSLGQYAFSRAYINFTDQNDIFLFREKFDNYVFVDAKGTEYPAVVEFAPFQRLPKKRVGRKKDPKCGTIESDPYYISFLESLKNQEAESAAGQPKTEYSYQPSDNAQKKVTTTPLLEYLKQRKMEKQRVRDEKREERRRRDLERKRAKDEPVIQK
;
A
#
# COMPACT_ATOMS: atom_id res chain seq x y z
N VAL A 1 26.24 -13.52 -11.43
CA VAL A 1 26.15 -12.24 -12.20
C VAL A 1 24.73 -11.70 -12.12
N VAL A 2 24.56 -10.38 -12.09
CA VAL A 2 23.27 -9.71 -12.20
C VAL A 2 23.28 -8.76 -13.39
N ILE A 3 22.21 -8.77 -14.17
CA ILE A 3 21.93 -7.75 -15.17
C ILE A 3 20.78 -6.87 -14.67
N ARG A 4 21.00 -5.57 -14.66
CA ARG A 4 20.10 -4.55 -14.10
C ARG A 4 19.67 -3.56 -15.17
N ARG A 5 18.66 -2.74 -14.82
CA ARG A 5 18.08 -1.71 -15.70
C ARG A 5 17.46 -2.30 -16.96
N LEU A 6 16.88 -3.49 -16.86
CA LEU A 6 16.11 -4.06 -17.95
C LEU A 6 14.73 -3.40 -18.05
N PRO A 7 14.09 -3.40 -19.23
CA PRO A 7 12.78 -2.78 -19.41
C PRO A 7 11.73 -3.33 -18.44
N PRO A 8 10.83 -2.49 -17.90
CA PRO A 8 9.87 -2.91 -16.88
C PRO A 8 8.82 -3.92 -17.35
N THR A 9 8.48 -3.85 -18.64
CA THR A 9 7.51 -4.72 -19.33
C THR A 9 8.13 -6.03 -19.81
N MET A 10 9.46 -6.14 -19.79
CA MET A 10 10.16 -7.29 -20.36
C MET A 10 9.87 -8.56 -19.58
N THR A 11 9.61 -9.64 -20.32
CA THR A 11 9.39 -10.98 -19.75
C THR A 11 10.67 -11.80 -19.73
N GLN A 12 10.70 -12.83 -18.88
CA GLN A 12 11.83 -13.76 -18.82
C GLN A 12 12.10 -14.45 -20.17
N ALA A 13 11.05 -14.79 -20.93
CA ALA A 13 11.20 -15.44 -22.23
C ALA A 13 11.88 -14.52 -23.26
N GLN A 14 11.40 -13.28 -23.36
CA GLN A 14 12.01 -12.26 -24.24
C GLN A 14 13.46 -11.97 -23.85
N PHE A 15 13.75 -11.93 -22.56
CA PHE A 15 15.12 -11.77 -22.07
C PHE A 15 16.03 -12.89 -22.57
N ILE A 16 15.60 -14.15 -22.40
CA ILE A 16 16.39 -15.33 -22.80
C ILE A 16 16.61 -15.36 -24.32
N GLU A 17 15.60 -14.95 -25.09
CA GLU A 17 15.70 -14.87 -26.56
C GLU A 17 16.75 -13.84 -27.01
N GLN A 18 16.73 -12.64 -26.41
CA GLN A 18 17.67 -11.57 -26.79
C GLN A 18 19.12 -11.84 -26.39
N ILE A 19 19.34 -12.59 -25.32
CA ILE A 19 20.69 -12.97 -24.87
C ILE A 19 21.17 -14.29 -25.49
N SER A 20 20.40 -14.89 -26.38
CA SER A 20 20.73 -16.16 -27.01
C SER A 20 21.88 -16.01 -28.02
N PRO A 21 22.87 -16.94 -28.04
CA PRO A 21 22.98 -18.12 -27.20
C PRO A 21 23.51 -17.78 -25.80
N LEU A 22 22.76 -18.17 -24.77
CA LEU A 22 23.16 -18.02 -23.38
C LEU A 22 24.17 -19.11 -23.01
N PRO A 23 25.35 -18.78 -22.45
CA PRO A 23 26.30 -19.77 -21.97
C PRO A 23 25.73 -20.70 -20.89
N ASP A 24 26.47 -21.77 -20.59
CA ASP A 24 26.07 -22.75 -19.58
C ASP A 24 25.92 -22.09 -18.20
N HIS A 25 24.78 -22.36 -17.55
CA HIS A 25 24.43 -21.74 -16.27
C HIS A 25 23.63 -22.69 -15.38
N ASP A 26 23.94 -22.67 -14.08
CA ASP A 26 23.28 -23.51 -13.07
C ASP A 26 21.99 -22.92 -12.53
N TYR A 27 21.85 -21.60 -12.63
CA TYR A 27 20.75 -20.86 -12.02
C TYR A 27 20.42 -19.61 -12.82
N LEU A 28 19.13 -19.44 -13.13
CA LEU A 28 18.60 -18.22 -13.71
C LEU A 28 17.34 -17.81 -12.94
N TYR A 29 17.29 -16.56 -12.51
CA TYR A 29 16.13 -15.99 -11.84
C TYR A 29 15.84 -14.58 -12.35
N PHE A 30 14.66 -14.41 -12.93
CA PHE A 30 14.17 -13.15 -13.45
C PHE A 30 13.23 -12.48 -12.45
N VAL A 31 13.47 -11.21 -12.17
CA VAL A 31 12.63 -10.38 -11.31
C VAL A 31 11.97 -9.33 -12.18
N LYS A 32 10.63 -9.39 -12.24
CA LYS A 32 9.81 -8.38 -12.89
C LYS A 32 9.96 -7.03 -12.19
N ALA A 33 9.79 -5.95 -12.94
CA ALA A 33 9.76 -4.62 -12.37
C ALA A 33 8.63 -4.45 -11.36
N ASP A 34 8.93 -3.71 -10.30
CA ASP A 34 7.94 -3.22 -9.35
C ASP A 34 7.45 -1.85 -9.83
N MET A 35 6.23 -1.82 -10.37
CA MET A 35 5.63 -0.60 -10.94
C MET A 35 5.39 0.49 -9.88
N SER A 36 5.39 0.15 -8.59
CA SER A 36 5.26 1.14 -7.51
C SER A 36 6.48 2.08 -7.43
N LEU A 37 7.62 1.68 -7.99
CA LEU A 37 8.85 2.48 -8.05
C LEU A 37 8.84 3.54 -9.16
N GLY A 38 7.77 3.64 -9.94
CA GLY A 38 7.59 4.67 -10.98
C GLY A 38 8.70 4.64 -12.03
N GLN A 39 9.43 5.75 -12.18
CA GLN A 39 10.52 5.87 -13.15
C GLN A 39 11.72 4.94 -12.88
N TYR A 40 11.82 4.39 -11.66
CA TYR A 40 12.86 3.44 -11.28
C TYR A 40 12.37 1.98 -11.30
N ALA A 41 11.19 1.74 -11.87
CA ALA A 41 10.67 0.41 -12.12
C ALA A 41 11.51 -0.25 -13.22
N PHE A 42 12.47 -1.07 -12.83
CA PHE A 42 13.31 -1.85 -13.74
C PHE A 42 13.22 -3.33 -13.43
N SER A 43 13.25 -4.13 -14.48
CA SER A 43 13.44 -5.57 -14.36
C SER A 43 14.92 -5.89 -14.15
N ARG A 44 15.21 -7.07 -13.60
CA ARG A 44 16.58 -7.55 -13.36
C ARG A 44 16.64 -9.06 -13.43
N ALA A 45 17.76 -9.60 -13.87
CA ALA A 45 17.97 -11.04 -13.94
C ALA A 45 19.27 -11.43 -13.23
N TYR A 46 19.21 -12.55 -12.49
CA TYR A 46 20.35 -13.16 -11.83
C TYR A 46 20.71 -14.43 -12.58
N ILE A 47 21.97 -14.55 -12.96
CA ILE A 47 22.50 -15.70 -13.69
C ILE A 47 23.73 -16.20 -12.96
N ASN A 48 23.79 -17.51 -12.71
CA ASN A 48 24.97 -18.19 -12.20
C ASN A 48 25.61 -19.02 -13.31
N PHE A 49 26.69 -18.51 -13.89
CA PHE A 49 27.47 -19.22 -14.90
C PHE A 49 28.30 -20.33 -14.26
N THR A 50 28.51 -21.41 -15.01
CA THR A 50 29.36 -22.54 -14.60
C THR A 50 30.84 -22.21 -14.77
N ASP A 51 31.22 -21.62 -15.91
CA ASP A 51 32.58 -21.14 -16.18
C ASP A 51 32.73 -19.64 -15.89
N GLN A 52 33.91 -19.26 -15.42
CA GLN A 52 34.29 -17.87 -15.19
C GLN A 52 34.56 -17.12 -16.50
N ASN A 53 35.07 -17.80 -17.54
CA ASN A 53 35.33 -17.16 -18.83
C ASN A 53 34.05 -16.61 -19.47
N ASP A 54 32.95 -17.35 -19.35
CA ASP A 54 31.64 -16.95 -19.85
C ASP A 54 31.11 -15.69 -19.16
N ILE A 55 31.49 -15.43 -17.91
CA ILE A 55 31.14 -14.20 -17.19
C ILE A 55 31.74 -12.98 -17.89
N PHE A 56 33.02 -13.06 -18.27
CA PHE A 56 33.71 -11.96 -18.94
C PHE A 56 33.14 -11.70 -20.32
N LEU A 57 32.90 -12.77 -21.11
CA LEU A 57 32.29 -12.67 -22.42
C LEU A 57 30.86 -12.10 -22.36
N PHE A 58 30.07 -12.54 -21.37
CA PHE A 58 28.73 -12.03 -21.16
C PHE A 58 28.75 -10.54 -20.79
N ARG A 59 29.65 -10.12 -19.89
CA ARG A 59 29.80 -8.71 -19.53
C ARG A 59 30.21 -7.87 -20.73
N GLU A 60 31.22 -8.29 -21.50
CA GLU A 60 31.70 -7.52 -22.66
C GLU A 60 30.60 -7.29 -23.71
N LYS A 61 29.73 -8.28 -23.91
CA LYS A 61 28.64 -8.19 -24.90
C LYS A 61 27.43 -7.40 -24.40
N PHE A 62 27.04 -7.57 -23.14
CA PHE A 62 25.75 -7.10 -22.64
C PHE A 62 25.84 -5.91 -21.67
N ASP A 63 27.03 -5.53 -21.22
CA ASP A 63 27.21 -4.30 -20.44
C ASP A 63 27.00 -3.08 -21.33
N ASN A 64 26.13 -2.15 -20.91
CA ASN A 64 25.63 -1.02 -21.69
C ASN A 64 24.84 -1.40 -22.97
N TYR A 65 24.47 -2.66 -23.14
CA TYR A 65 23.56 -3.03 -24.24
C TYR A 65 22.20 -2.37 -24.04
N VAL A 66 21.67 -1.75 -25.10
CA VAL A 66 20.42 -1.00 -25.05
C VAL A 66 19.25 -1.93 -25.34
N PHE A 67 18.48 -2.24 -24.29
CA PHE A 67 17.22 -2.95 -24.41
C PHE A 67 16.09 -1.98 -24.75
N VAL A 68 15.20 -2.39 -25.65
CA VAL A 68 14.08 -1.54 -26.09
C VAL A 68 12.76 -2.17 -25.65
N ASP A 69 11.91 -1.36 -25.02
CA ASP A 69 10.53 -1.74 -24.66
C ASP A 69 9.62 -1.72 -25.91
N ALA A 70 8.45 -2.37 -25.85
CA ALA A 70 7.40 -2.28 -26.86
C ALA A 70 6.96 -0.84 -27.18
N LYS A 71 7.23 0.12 -26.28
CA LYS A 71 6.98 1.56 -26.47
C LYS A 71 8.15 2.31 -27.13
N GLY A 72 9.24 1.63 -27.46
CA GLY A 72 10.44 2.25 -28.03
C GLY A 72 11.35 2.97 -27.02
N THR A 73 11.06 2.87 -25.72
CA THR A 73 11.93 3.43 -24.69
C THR A 73 13.19 2.59 -24.54
N GLU A 74 14.34 3.26 -24.56
CA GLU A 74 15.67 2.67 -24.46
C GLU A 74 16.13 2.52 -23.01
N TYR A 75 16.69 1.35 -22.70
CA TYR A 75 17.17 0.99 -21.38
C TYR A 75 18.59 0.40 -21.49
N PRO A 76 19.65 1.20 -21.23
CA PRO A 76 21.01 0.68 -21.20
C PRO A 76 21.19 -0.23 -19.98
N ALA A 77 21.45 -1.50 -20.23
CA ALA A 77 21.66 -2.49 -19.19
C ALA A 77 23.01 -2.32 -18.49
N VAL A 78 23.07 -2.81 -17.26
CA VAL A 78 24.30 -2.82 -16.46
C VAL A 78 24.54 -4.24 -15.99
N VAL A 79 25.71 -4.78 -16.32
CA VAL A 79 26.11 -6.14 -15.96
C VAL A 79 27.18 -6.09 -14.87
N GLU A 80 26.83 -6.59 -13.69
CA GLU A 80 27.69 -6.54 -12.50
C GLU A 80 27.70 -7.88 -11.77
N PHE A 81 28.63 -8.02 -10.83
CA PHE A 81 28.53 -9.07 -9.83
C PHE A 81 27.33 -8.80 -8.92
N ALA A 82 26.54 -9.85 -8.64
CA ALA A 82 25.41 -9.72 -7.73
C ALA A 82 25.93 -9.30 -6.33
N PRO A 83 25.35 -8.27 -5.68
CA PRO A 83 25.78 -7.85 -4.35
C PRO A 83 25.74 -9.00 -3.32
N PHE A 84 24.81 -9.93 -3.53
CA PHE A 84 24.70 -11.16 -2.77
C PHE A 84 24.92 -12.35 -3.70
N GLN A 85 26.04 -13.06 -3.52
CA GLN A 85 26.47 -14.16 -4.39
C GLN A 85 25.95 -15.54 -3.95
N ARG A 86 25.24 -15.62 -2.83
CA ARG A 86 24.72 -16.91 -2.36
C ARG A 86 23.45 -17.25 -3.14
N LEU A 87 23.46 -18.41 -3.79
CA LEU A 87 22.27 -18.94 -4.46
C LEU A 87 21.20 -19.31 -3.43
N PRO A 88 19.91 -19.16 -3.77
CA PRO A 88 18.83 -19.71 -2.97
C PRO A 88 19.03 -21.22 -2.87
N LYS A 89 19.40 -21.70 -1.68
CA LYS A 89 19.42 -23.14 -1.41
C LYS A 89 18.01 -23.64 -1.68
N LYS A 90 17.82 -24.51 -2.69
CA LYS A 90 16.56 -25.23 -2.89
C LYS A 90 16.20 -25.80 -1.53
N ARG A 91 15.11 -25.32 -0.91
CA ARG A 91 14.68 -25.76 0.43
C ARG A 91 14.05 -27.15 0.33
N VAL A 92 14.77 -28.10 -0.28
CA VAL A 92 14.42 -29.51 -0.22
C VAL A 92 14.72 -29.92 1.22
N GLY A 93 13.68 -30.08 2.04
CA GLY A 93 13.80 -30.56 3.41
C GLY A 93 13.75 -29.53 4.54
N ARG A 94 13.36 -28.26 4.32
CA ARG A 94 12.81 -27.51 5.46
C ARG A 94 11.50 -28.19 5.84
N LYS A 95 11.43 -28.79 7.03
CA LYS A 95 10.18 -29.29 7.61
C LYS A 95 9.13 -28.19 7.42
N LYS A 96 8.07 -28.47 6.63
CA LYS A 96 6.91 -27.58 6.55
C LYS A 96 6.47 -27.33 7.99
N ASP A 97 6.14 -26.09 8.30
CA ASP A 97 5.63 -25.75 9.62
C ASP A 97 4.48 -26.71 9.94
N PRO A 98 4.53 -27.47 11.05
CA PRO A 98 3.48 -28.43 11.40
C PRO A 98 2.11 -27.76 11.57
N LYS A 99 2.06 -26.43 11.76
CA LYS A 99 0.82 -25.65 11.83
C LYS A 99 0.34 -25.14 10.47
N CYS A 100 1.13 -25.25 9.41
CA CYS A 100 0.73 -24.81 8.08
C CYS A 100 -0.36 -25.72 7.51
N GLY A 101 -1.50 -25.15 7.12
CA GLY A 101 -2.64 -25.92 6.60
C GLY A 101 -3.50 -26.59 7.67
N THR A 102 -3.33 -26.24 8.95
CA THR A 102 -4.13 -26.80 10.06
C THR A 102 -5.40 -26.01 10.38
N ILE A 103 -5.70 -24.96 9.61
CA ILE A 103 -6.90 -24.12 9.82
C ILE A 103 -8.20 -24.94 9.77
N GLU A 104 -8.29 -25.93 8.88
CA GLU A 104 -9.47 -26.79 8.76
C GLU A 104 -9.67 -27.70 9.99
N SER A 105 -8.58 -28.01 10.71
CA SER A 105 -8.61 -28.79 11.95
C SER A 105 -8.71 -27.93 13.22
N ASP A 106 -8.69 -26.60 13.09
CA ASP A 106 -8.78 -25.68 14.23
C ASP A 106 -10.21 -25.72 14.82
N PRO A 107 -10.39 -26.07 16.10
CA PRO A 107 -11.70 -26.07 16.76
C PRO A 107 -12.44 -24.74 16.62
N TYR A 108 -11.72 -23.62 16.62
CA TYR A 108 -12.34 -22.30 16.48
C TYR A 108 -12.91 -22.10 15.08
N TYR A 109 -12.16 -22.48 14.03
CA TYR A 109 -12.62 -22.40 12.65
C TYR A 109 -13.81 -23.33 12.37
N ILE A 110 -13.77 -24.54 12.93
CA ILE A 110 -14.88 -25.50 12.82
C ILE A 110 -16.15 -24.93 13.49
N SER A 111 -16.03 -24.42 14.72
CA SER A 111 -17.17 -23.81 15.44
C SER A 111 -17.74 -22.60 14.70
N PHE A 112 -16.88 -21.82 14.03
CA PHE A 112 -17.30 -20.70 13.21
C PHE A 112 -18.10 -21.16 11.98
N LEU A 113 -17.65 -22.20 11.27
CA LEU A 113 -18.38 -22.76 10.14
C LEU A 113 -19.73 -23.35 10.55
N GLU A 114 -19.79 -24.02 11.71
CA GLU A 114 -21.04 -24.52 12.27
C GLU A 114 -22.00 -23.37 12.64
N SER A 115 -21.49 -22.31 13.28
CA SER A 115 -22.28 -21.11 13.57
C SER A 115 -22.81 -20.44 12.30
N LEU A 116 -22.00 -20.38 11.23
CA LEU A 116 -22.39 -19.78 9.96
C LEU A 116 -23.46 -20.61 9.26
N LYS A 117 -23.31 -21.94 9.26
CA LYS A 117 -24.30 -22.87 8.72
C LYS A 117 -25.61 -22.85 9.50
N ASN A 118 -25.54 -22.75 10.84
CA ASN A 118 -26.73 -22.62 11.69
C ASN A 118 -27.44 -21.28 11.45
N GLN A 119 -26.69 -20.19 11.26
CA GLN A 119 -27.24 -18.90 10.89
C GLN A 119 -27.91 -18.92 9.50
N GLU A 120 -27.34 -19.63 8.52
CA GLU A 120 -27.96 -19.87 7.20
C GLU A 120 -29.23 -20.73 7.30
N ALA A 121 -29.24 -21.75 8.16
CA ALA A 121 -30.41 -22.58 8.41
C ALA A 121 -31.54 -21.82 9.13
N GLU A 122 -31.19 -20.94 10.08
CA GLU A 122 -32.14 -20.06 10.77
C GLU A 122 -32.71 -18.97 9.85
N SER A 123 -31.91 -18.48 8.89
CA SER A 123 -32.37 -17.53 7.88
C SER A 123 -33.15 -18.17 6.72
N ALA A 124 -33.02 -19.49 6.50
CA ALA A 124 -33.87 -20.27 5.61
C ALA A 124 -35.22 -20.68 6.25
N ALA A 125 -35.32 -20.70 7.59
CA ALA A 125 -36.54 -21.04 8.34
C ALA A 125 -37.53 -19.88 8.52
N GLY A 126 -37.45 -18.82 7.70
CA GLY A 126 -38.48 -17.78 7.64
C GLY A 126 -38.56 -16.91 8.90
N GLN A 127 -37.45 -16.61 9.56
CA GLN A 127 -37.44 -15.45 10.45
C GLN A 127 -37.58 -14.18 9.59
N PRO A 128 -38.47 -13.24 9.95
CA PRO A 128 -38.55 -11.99 9.24
C PRO A 128 -37.17 -11.35 9.28
N LYS A 129 -36.66 -10.93 8.12
CA LYS A 129 -35.47 -10.08 8.03
C LYS A 129 -35.58 -9.05 9.13
N THR A 130 -34.72 -9.12 10.13
CA THR A 130 -34.50 -7.99 11.03
C THR A 130 -33.87 -6.91 10.16
N GLU A 131 -34.70 -6.20 9.40
CA GLU A 131 -34.44 -4.84 9.06
C GLU A 131 -34.06 -4.18 10.38
N TYR A 132 -32.81 -3.75 10.48
CA TYR A 132 -32.38 -2.78 11.48
C TYR A 132 -33.13 -1.47 11.18
N SER A 133 -34.44 -1.47 11.39
CA SER A 133 -35.20 -0.24 11.58
C SER A 133 -34.88 0.21 13.00
N TYR A 134 -34.25 1.37 13.09
CA TYR A 134 -34.01 2.05 14.35
C TYR A 134 -35.37 2.39 14.97
N GLN A 135 -35.87 1.54 15.86
CA GLN A 135 -36.94 1.89 16.79
C GLN A 135 -36.28 2.74 17.89
N PRO A 136 -36.53 4.07 17.95
CA PRO A 136 -36.04 4.87 19.06
C PRO A 136 -36.81 4.38 20.29
N SER A 137 -36.13 3.68 21.19
CA SER A 137 -36.67 3.44 22.51
C SER A 137 -36.66 4.78 23.24
N ASP A 138 -37.85 5.37 23.37
CA ASP A 138 -38.08 6.48 24.28
C ASP A 138 -37.67 6.08 25.70
N ASN A 139 -36.97 7.00 26.37
CA ASN A 139 -36.68 7.01 27.80
C ASN A 139 -35.77 5.93 28.40
N ALA A 140 -34.55 5.82 27.89
CA ALA A 140 -33.41 5.58 28.78
C ALA A 140 -32.35 6.65 28.53
N GLN A 141 -32.10 7.51 29.53
CA GLN A 141 -30.95 8.42 29.57
C GLN A 141 -29.64 7.61 29.61
N LYS A 142 -29.27 6.98 28.50
CA LYS A 142 -27.96 6.38 28.33
C LYS A 142 -27.01 7.54 28.07
N LYS A 143 -26.12 7.81 29.03
CA LYS A 143 -24.98 8.71 28.87
C LYS A 143 -24.26 8.28 27.59
N VAL A 144 -24.39 9.08 26.54
CA VAL A 144 -23.81 8.79 25.23
C VAL A 144 -22.30 8.67 25.43
N THR A 145 -21.80 7.44 25.37
CA THR A 145 -20.37 7.15 25.31
C THR A 145 -19.86 7.60 23.95
N THR A 146 -19.51 8.87 23.85
CA THR A 146 -18.88 9.44 22.67
C THR A 146 -17.51 8.78 22.48
N THR A 147 -17.26 8.28 21.28
CA THR A 147 -15.94 7.73 20.94
C THR A 147 -14.93 8.86 20.77
N PRO A 148 -13.61 8.59 20.96
CA PRO A 148 -12.56 9.60 20.80
C PRO A 148 -12.62 10.33 19.44
N LEU A 149 -12.99 9.62 18.37
CA LEU A 149 -13.16 10.21 17.04
C LEU A 149 -14.36 11.17 16.96
N LEU A 150 -15.50 10.82 17.57
CA LEU A 150 -16.67 11.69 17.62
C LEU A 150 -16.41 12.94 18.47
N GLU A 151 -15.66 12.80 19.56
CA GLU A 151 -15.24 13.92 20.39
C GLU A 151 -14.29 14.86 19.62
N TYR A 152 -13.31 14.31 18.92
CA TYR A 152 -12.40 15.08 18.06
C TYR A 152 -13.16 15.83 16.95
N LEU A 153 -14.11 15.18 16.27
CA LEU A 153 -14.93 15.82 15.24
C LEU A 153 -15.81 16.94 15.81
N LYS A 154 -16.36 16.75 17.02
CA LYS A 154 -17.15 17.77 17.72
C LYS A 154 -16.29 18.95 18.15
N GLN A 155 -15.12 18.72 18.75
CA GLN A 155 -14.17 19.76 19.12
C GLN A 155 -13.71 20.56 17.89
N ARG A 156 -13.37 19.88 16.79
CA ARG A 156 -12.95 20.53 15.54
C ARG A 156 -14.05 21.41 14.94
N LYS A 157 -15.32 21.00 15.05
CA LYS A 157 -16.47 21.78 14.58
C LYS A 157 -16.74 22.99 15.50
N MET A 158 -16.64 22.80 16.81
CA MET A 158 -16.82 23.88 17.81
C MET A 158 -15.72 24.94 17.69
N GLU A 159 -14.47 24.55 17.51
CA GLU A 159 -13.35 25.47 17.35
C GLU A 159 -13.47 26.32 16.07
N LYS A 160 -13.86 25.68 14.96
CA LYS A 160 -14.15 26.41 13.71
C LYS A 160 -15.29 27.41 13.86
N GLN A 161 -16.30 27.09 14.67
CA GLN A 161 -17.41 27.99 14.96
C GLN A 161 -16.97 29.15 15.88
N ARG A 162 -16.19 28.86 16.94
CA ARG A 162 -15.70 29.88 17.87
C ARG A 162 -14.81 30.92 17.18
N VAL A 163 -13.91 30.49 16.30
CA VAL A 163 -13.08 31.38 15.48
C VAL A 163 -13.93 32.28 14.56
N ARG A 164 -15.05 31.77 14.03
CA ARG A 164 -15.96 32.55 13.20
C ARG A 164 -16.73 33.59 14.00
N ASP A 165 -17.15 33.25 15.20
CA ASP A 165 -17.92 34.13 16.09
C ASP A 165 -17.01 35.21 16.71
N GLU A 166 -15.81 34.86 17.17
CA GLU A 166 -14.78 35.82 17.63
C GLU A 166 -14.46 36.86 16.54
N LYS A 167 -14.30 36.43 15.28
CA LYS A 167 -14.06 37.34 14.14
C LYS A 167 -15.26 38.25 13.83
N ARG A 168 -16.48 37.80 14.14
CA ARG A 168 -17.71 38.61 13.95
C ARG A 168 -17.88 39.62 15.09
N GLU A 169 -17.53 39.23 16.30
CA GLU A 169 -17.59 40.08 17.49
C GLU A 169 -16.50 41.15 17.48
N GLU A 170 -15.29 40.83 17.05
CA GLU A 170 -14.20 41.80 16.88
C GLU A 170 -14.55 42.89 15.85
N ARG A 171 -15.21 42.52 14.74
CA ARG A 171 -15.74 43.50 13.78
C ARG A 171 -16.78 44.43 14.42
N ARG A 172 -17.74 43.86 15.17
CA ARG A 172 -18.76 44.66 15.88
C ARG A 172 -18.13 45.60 16.91
N ARG A 173 -17.13 45.13 17.66
CA ARG A 173 -16.41 45.95 18.66
C ARG A 173 -15.70 47.13 18.00
N ARG A 174 -15.02 46.90 16.88
CA ARG A 174 -14.34 47.94 16.10
C ARG A 174 -15.30 48.99 15.54
N ASP A 175 -16.47 48.56 15.08
CA ASP A 175 -17.51 49.47 14.58
C ASP A 175 -18.12 50.32 15.70
N LEU A 176 -18.35 49.73 16.88
CA LEU A 176 -18.84 50.44 18.08
C LEU A 176 -17.82 51.46 18.60
N GLU A 177 -16.54 51.10 18.64
CA GLU A 177 -15.45 52.00 19.05
C GLU A 177 -15.29 53.18 18.08
N ARG A 178 -15.37 52.92 16.77
CA ARG A 178 -15.34 53.97 15.75
C ARG A 178 -16.55 54.91 15.82
N LYS A 179 -17.71 54.40 16.23
CA LYS A 179 -18.92 55.23 16.42
C LYS A 179 -18.79 56.08 17.69
N ARG A 180 -18.28 55.51 18.80
CA ARG A 180 -18.07 56.23 20.07
C ARG A 180 -17.02 57.35 19.95
N ALA A 181 -15.94 57.12 19.20
CA ALA A 181 -14.93 58.16 18.92
C ALA A 181 -15.46 59.31 18.04
N LYS A 182 -16.60 59.12 17.37
CA LYS A 182 -17.24 60.14 16.53
C LYS A 182 -18.26 60.98 17.30
N ASP A 183 -18.78 60.45 18.40
CA ASP A 183 -19.80 61.07 19.27
C ASP A 183 -19.20 61.73 20.53
N GLU A 184 -17.87 61.74 20.72
CA GLU A 184 -17.23 62.45 21.83
C GLU A 184 -17.13 63.95 21.53
N PRO A 185 -17.82 64.84 22.28
CA PRO A 185 -17.75 66.28 22.04
C PRO A 185 -16.38 66.80 22.50
N VAL A 186 -15.70 67.52 21.62
CA VAL A 186 -14.48 68.27 21.93
C VAL A 186 -14.80 69.30 23.01
N ILE A 187 -14.44 68.99 24.26
CA ILE A 187 -14.48 69.96 25.35
C ILE A 187 -13.34 70.96 25.10
N GLN A 188 -13.71 72.12 24.55
CA GLN A 188 -12.82 73.27 24.40
C GLN A 188 -12.56 73.89 25.79
N LYS A 189 -11.28 74.17 26.08
CA LYS A 189 -10.85 75.03 27.19
C LYS A 189 -10.81 76.48 26.74
#